data_AF-A0A2U9IF44-F1
#
_entry.id   AF-A0A2U9IF44-F1
#
_cell.length_a   1.000
_cell.length_b   1.000
_cell.length_c   1.000
_cell.angle_alpha   90.00
_cell.angle_beta   90.00
_cell.angle_gamma   90.00
#
_symmetry.space_group_name_H-M   'P 1'
#
loop_
_entity.id
_entity.type
_entity.pdbx_description
1 polymer ?
#
loop_
_entity_poly.entity_id
_entity_poly.type
_entity_poly.pdbx_seq_one_letter_code
_entity_poly.pdbx_strand_id
1 'polypeptide(L)'
;MRLTIIGFLIIFIGMLLIIFGSISQVTPQSTSSAIGGLVLIGPIPIFFGVGPHQALLPLVTLGIIFTIISIIFFILSIYMFRKNIENR
;
A
#
# COMPACT_ATOMS: atom_id res chain seq x y z
N MET A 1 13.78 -19.09 -18.32
CA MET A 1 12.33 -19.19 -18.03
C MET A 1 11.99 -20.07 -16.82
N ARG A 2 12.54 -21.30 -16.69
CA ARG A 2 12.22 -22.20 -15.55
C ARG A 2 12.55 -21.61 -14.17
N LEU A 3 13.71 -20.96 -14.02
CA LEU A 3 14.12 -20.30 -12.77
C LEU A 3 13.22 -19.11 -12.40
N THR A 4 12.79 -18.32 -13.39
CA THR A 4 11.89 -17.17 -13.19
C THR A 4 10.52 -17.61 -12.67
N ILE A 5 9.99 -18.73 -13.17
CA ILE A 5 8.71 -19.30 -12.72
C ILE A 5 8.82 -19.79 -11.26
N ILE A 6 9.92 -20.47 -10.92
CA ILE A 6 10.15 -20.95 -9.55
C ILE A 6 10.29 -19.76 -8.59
N GLY A 7 11.05 -18.73 -8.97
CA GLY A 7 11.18 -17.50 -8.18
C GLY A 7 9.84 -16.79 -7.97
N PHE A 8 9.03 -16.67 -9.03
CA PHE A 8 7.69 -16.09 -8.93
C PHE A 8 6.78 -16.89 -7.97
N LEU A 9 6.82 -18.22 -8.06
CA LEU A 9 6.03 -19.10 -7.20
C LEU A 9 6.43 -18.96 -5.72
N ILE A 10 7.73 -18.85 -5.41
CA ILE A 10 8.21 -18.62 -4.04
C ILE A 10 7.72 -17.26 -3.50
N ILE A 11 7.81 -16.19 -4.29
CA ILE A 11 7.32 -14.86 -3.90
C ILE A 11 5.81 -14.89 -3.65
N PHE A 12 5.07 -15.59 -4.52
CA PHE A 12 3.62 -15.72 -4.42
C PHE A 12 3.19 -16.45 -3.14
N ILE A 13 3.85 -17.56 -2.82
CA ILE A 13 3.61 -18.30 -1.56
C ILE A 13 3.98 -17.46 -0.34
N GLY A 14 5.10 -16.74 -0.38
CA GLY A 14 5.47 -15.81 0.70
C GLY A 14 4.40 -14.74 0.94
N MET A 15 3.85 -14.16 -0.13
CA MET A 15 2.77 -13.19 -0.05
C MET A 15 1.50 -13.78 0.56
N LEU A 16 1.10 -14.98 0.13
CA LEU A 16 -0.06 -15.67 0.71
C LEU A 16 0.11 -15.94 2.20
N LEU A 17 1.28 -16.39 2.65
CA LEU A 17 1.55 -16.63 4.07
C LEU A 17 1.43 -15.34 4.91
N ILE A 18 1.92 -14.21 4.40
CA ILE A 18 1.78 -12.91 5.07
C ILE A 18 0.31 -12.50 5.19
N ILE A 19 -0.48 -12.70 4.12
CA ILE A 19 -1.92 -12.38 4.11
C ILE A 19 -2.68 -13.29 5.10
N PHE A 20 -2.44 -14.60 5.09
CA PHE A 20 -3.11 -15.50 6.03
C PHE A 20 -2.70 -15.25 7.48
N GLY A 21 -1.43 -14.94 7.72
CA GLY A 21 -0.93 -14.56 9.03
C GLY A 21 -1.58 -13.28 9.57
N SER A 22 -1.79 -12.26 8.72
CA SER A 22 -2.41 -11.01 9.15
C SER A 22 -3.91 -11.14 9.43
N ILE A 23 -4.62 -12.00 8.70
CA ILE A 23 -6.06 -12.27 8.93
C ILE A 23 -6.26 -13.13 10.19
N SER A 24 -5.36 -14.06 10.48
CA SER A 24 -5.50 -14.99 11.62
C SER A 24 -5.32 -14.32 12.99
N GLN A 25 -4.75 -13.12 13.06
CA GLN A 25 -4.60 -12.34 14.30
C GLN A 25 -5.86 -11.57 14.70
N VAL A 26 -6.94 -11.65 13.93
CA VAL A 26 -8.22 -11.02 14.27
C VAL A 26 -8.98 -11.92 15.26
N THR A 27 -8.62 -11.84 16.55
CA THR A 27 -9.35 -12.54 17.62
C THR A 27 -10.79 -12.01 17.70
N PRO A 28 -11.82 -12.89 17.69
CA PRO A 28 -13.22 -12.46 17.72
C PRO A 28 -13.62 -12.09 19.15
N GLN A 29 -13.18 -10.94 19.63
CA GLN A 29 -13.67 -10.41 20.91
C GLN A 29 -14.35 -9.06 20.68
N SER A 30 -15.66 -9.04 20.92
CA SER A 30 -16.61 -7.91 20.87
C SER A 30 -16.98 -7.35 19.48
N THR A 31 -18.06 -7.93 18.92
CA THR A 31 -19.20 -7.40 18.11
C THR A 31 -19.24 -6.00 17.49
N SER A 32 -18.14 -5.28 17.31
CA SER A 32 -18.10 -4.09 16.46
C SER A 32 -16.82 -4.11 15.64
N SER A 33 -16.86 -4.79 14.50
CA SER A 33 -15.74 -4.85 13.56
C SER A 33 -15.54 -3.47 12.95
N ALA A 34 -14.64 -2.71 13.56
CA ALA A 34 -14.24 -1.38 13.11
C ALA A 34 -13.29 -1.56 11.92
N ILE A 35 -13.80 -1.31 10.71
CA ILE A 35 -13.04 -1.38 9.46
C ILE A 35 -12.59 0.04 9.10
N GLY A 36 -11.28 0.22 8.99
CA GLY A 36 -10.63 1.44 8.51
C GLY A 36 -9.65 1.13 7.39
N GLY A 37 -9.50 2.07 6.46
CA GLY A 37 -8.66 1.90 5.28
C GLY A 37 -8.06 3.20 4.76
N LEU A 38 -7.11 3.04 3.85
CA LEU A 38 -6.45 4.12 3.12
C LEU A 38 -6.57 3.82 1.62
N VAL A 39 -7.04 4.79 0.86
CA VAL A 39 -7.02 4.77 -0.62
C VAL A 39 -6.24 5.98 -1.11
N LEU A 40 -5.37 5.77 -2.10
CA LEU A 40 -4.61 6.84 -2.75
C LEU A 40 -5.28 7.18 -4.08
N ILE A 41 -5.77 8.41 -4.24
CA ILE A 41 -6.27 8.94 -5.52
C ILE A 41 -5.20 9.89 -6.06
N GLY A 42 -4.37 9.39 -6.98
CA GLY A 42 -3.12 10.04 -7.33
C GLY A 42 -2.21 10.15 -6.09
N PRO A 43 -1.49 11.28 -5.89
CA PRO A 43 -0.67 11.47 -4.70
C PRO A 43 -1.47 11.88 -3.45
N ILE A 44 -2.80 11.86 -3.49
CA ILE A 44 -3.64 12.32 -2.38
C ILE A 44 -4.15 11.12 -1.57
N PRO A 45 -3.75 10.96 -0.28
CA PRO A 45 -4.26 9.91 0.59
C PRO A 45 -5.67 10.24 1.11
N ILE A 46 -6.56 9.26 1.08
CA ILE A 46 -7.91 9.32 1.65
C ILE A 46 -8.04 8.23 2.71
N PHE A 47 -8.15 8.65 3.96
CA PHE A 47 -8.43 7.77 5.10
C PHE A 47 -9.94 7.65 5.28
N PHE A 48 -10.44 6.43 5.43
CA PHE A 48 -11.87 6.18 5.64
C PHE A 48 -12.09 5.07 6.66
N GLY A 49 -13.32 5.00 7.17
CA GLY A 49 -13.74 4.01 8.15
C GLY A 49 -13.38 4.38 9.58
N VAL A 50 -13.63 3.45 10.50
CA VAL A 50 -13.38 3.60 11.93
C VAL A 50 -12.56 2.41 12.40
N GLY A 51 -11.60 2.65 13.29
CA GLY A 51 -10.69 1.60 13.77
C GLY A 51 -10.33 1.84 15.22
N PRO A 52 -9.83 0.80 15.92
CA PRO A 52 -9.32 0.99 17.28
C PRO A 52 -8.20 2.03 17.26
N HIS A 53 -8.16 2.90 18.27
CA HIS A 53 -7.25 4.06 18.30
C HIS A 53 -5.77 3.68 18.07
N GLN A 54 -5.37 2.51 18.56
CA GLN A 54 -4.04 1.92 18.37
C GLN A 54 -3.70 1.56 16.92
N ALA A 55 -4.68 1.29 16.06
CA ALA A 55 -4.48 0.99 14.64
C ALA A 55 -4.47 2.24 13.74
N LEU A 56 -4.92 3.39 14.26
CA LEU A 56 -4.94 4.65 13.51
C LEU A 56 -3.51 5.16 13.23
N LEU A 57 -2.61 5.11 14.21
CA LEU A 57 -1.23 5.57 14.05
C LEU A 57 -0.45 4.79 12.97
N PRO A 58 -0.46 3.45 12.95
CA PRO A 58 0.14 2.67 11.86
C PRO A 58 -0.48 3.00 10.49
N LEU A 59 -1.81 3.13 10.40
CA LEU A 59 -2.50 3.42 9.14
C LEU A 59 -2.12 4.80 8.58
N VAL A 60 -2.08 5.82 9.44
CA VAL A 60 -1.64 7.18 9.08
C VAL A 60 -0.17 7.18 8.67
N THR A 61 0.69 6.49 9.40
CA THR A 61 2.12 6.36 9.08
C THR A 61 2.31 5.74 7.69
N LEU A 62 1.61 4.64 7.42
CA LEU A 62 1.61 3.97 6.12
C LEU A 62 1.15 4.92 5.00
N GLY A 63 0.09 5.69 5.26
CA GLY A 63 -0.43 6.68 4.30
C GLY A 63 0.54 7.80 3.99
N ILE A 64 1.24 8.32 5.00
CA ILE A 64 2.28 9.34 4.81
C ILE A 64 3.42 8.77 3.95
N ILE A 65 3.89 7.56 4.26
CA ILE A 65 4.97 6.90 3.50
C ILE A 65 4.57 6.74 2.02
N PHE A 66 3.40 6.16 1.76
CA PHE A 66 2.94 5.98 0.37
C PHE A 66 2.67 7.31 -0.35
N THR A 67 2.25 8.34 0.37
CA THR A 67 2.05 9.68 -0.19
C THR A 67 3.38 10.28 -0.65
N ILE A 68 4.43 10.21 0.19
CA ILE A 68 5.77 10.68 -0.17
C ILE A 68 6.26 9.94 -1.42
N ILE A 69 6.12 8.62 -1.44
CA ILE A 69 6.48 7.79 -2.60
C ILE A 69 5.71 8.25 -3.84
N SER A 70 4.38 8.39 -3.74
CA SER A 70 3.53 8.81 -4.86
C SER A 70 3.87 10.20 -5.39
N ILE A 71 4.20 11.16 -4.50
CA ILE A 71 4.65 12.50 -4.88
C ILE A 71 5.98 12.43 -5.65
N ILE A 72 6.94 11.62 -5.20
CA ILE A 72 8.22 11.43 -5.90
C ILE A 72 7.97 10.91 -7.31
N PHE A 73 7.15 9.86 -7.46
CA PHE A 73 6.80 9.31 -8.76
C PHE A 73 6.06 10.32 -9.65
N PHE A 74 5.14 11.09 -9.07
CA PHE A 74 4.38 12.11 -9.79
C PHE A 74 5.29 13.24 -10.32
N ILE A 75 6.17 13.78 -9.48
CA ILE A 75 7.13 14.82 -9.88
C ILE A 75 8.11 14.28 -10.91
N LEU A 76 8.65 13.06 -10.70
CA LEU A 76 9.58 12.43 -11.63
C LEU A 76 8.94 12.23 -13.01
N SER A 77 7.68 11.78 -13.04
CA SER A 77 6.91 11.63 -14.27
C SER A 77 6.75 12.96 -15.00
N ILE A 78 6.37 14.02 -14.29
CA ILE A 78 6.23 15.37 -14.87
C ILE A 78 7.57 15.89 -15.40
N TYR A 79 8.64 15.72 -14.65
CA TYR A 79 9.98 16.15 -15.05
C TYR A 79 10.44 15.43 -16.32
N MET A 80 10.28 14.11 -16.38
CA MET A 80 10.60 13.30 -17.56
C MET A 80 9.77 13.71 -18.78
N PHE A 81 8.48 13.99 -18.60
CA PHE A 81 7.60 14.44 -19.68
C PHE A 81 8.00 15.81 -20.23
N ARG A 82 8.32 16.77 -19.34
CA ARG A 82 8.80 18.11 -19.73
C ARG A 82 10.12 18.05 -20.49
N LYS A 83 11.09 17.26 -20.00
CA LYS A 83 12.40 17.09 -20.66
C LYS A 83 12.26 16.52 -22.08
N ASN A 84 11.28 15.65 -22.32
CA ASN A 84 11.05 15.07 -23.64
C ASN A 84 10.53 16.11 -24.66
N ILE A 85 9.76 17.11 -24.21
CA ILE A 85 9.25 18.18 -25.08
C ILE A 85 10.36 19.16 -25.48
N GLU A 86 11.24 19.52 -24.55
CA GLU A 86 12.35 20.46 -24.82
C GLU A 86 13.40 19.90 -25.79
N ASN A 87 13.58 18.58 -25.83
CA ASN A 87 14.55 17.91 -26.71
C ASN A 87 13.99 17.56 -28.11
N ARG A 88 12.77 17.99 -28.44
CA ARG A 88 12.16 17.83 -29.78
C ARG A 88 12.09 19.16 -30.50
#